data_AF-A0A0B2PI41-F1
#
_entry.id   AF-A0A0B2PI41-F1
#
_cell.length_a   1.000
_cell.length_b   1.000
_cell.length_c   1.000
_cell.angle_alpha   90.00
_cell.angle_beta   90.00
_cell.angle_gamma   90.00
#
_symmetry.space_group_name_H-M   'P 1'
#
loop_
_entity.id
_entity.type
_entity.pdbx_description
1 polymer ?
#
loop_
_entity_poly.entity_id
_entity_poly.type
_entity_poly.pdbx_seq_one_letter_code
_entity_poly.pdbx_strand_id
1 'polypeptide(L)'
;MIHTEFLSALFHITHIPDLTQLLSSSPISNDTTPPAIVAILSRFQDLFIEPLSLPTHHSITHHIHLLPNSNPVNVKHYRYPHSQKVELKKQVSSMLDVGLIQLGKDLSLHQCY
;
A
#
# COMPACT_ATOMS: atom_id res chain seq x y z
N MET A 1 22.06 30.12 11.74
CA MET A 1 21.02 29.49 12.58
C MET A 1 19.75 29.45 11.75
N ILE A 2 19.57 28.37 10.99
CA ILE A 2 18.50 28.28 9.98
C ILE A 2 17.25 27.83 10.73
N HIS A 3 16.30 28.75 10.91
CA HIS A 3 15.02 28.46 11.53
C HIS A 3 14.22 27.59 10.55
N THR A 4 14.17 26.27 10.80
CA THR A 4 13.21 25.40 10.12
C THR A 4 11.83 25.76 10.67
N GLU A 5 11.13 26.65 9.95
CA GLU A 5 9.71 26.90 10.13
C GLU A 5 8.98 25.56 10.26
N PHE A 6 8.49 25.34 11.47
CA PHE A 6 7.67 24.27 12.02
C PHE A 6 7.19 23.19 11.02
N LEU A 7 7.79 21.99 11.09
CA LEU A 7 7.35 20.77 10.37
C LEU A 7 5.87 20.41 10.59
N SER A 8 5.18 20.97 11.58
CA SER A 8 3.75 20.66 11.77
C SER A 8 2.88 21.12 10.61
N ALA A 9 3.30 22.13 9.84
CA ALA A 9 2.59 22.54 8.63
C ALA A 9 2.51 21.43 7.56
N LEU A 10 3.46 20.47 7.56
CA LEU A 10 3.47 19.33 6.63
C LEU A 10 2.62 18.12 7.07
N PHE A 11 2.18 18.05 8.33
CA PHE A 11 1.44 16.90 8.87
C PHE A 11 -0.04 17.18 9.15
N HIS A 12 -0.60 18.25 8.58
CA HIS A 12 -2.04 18.36 8.54
C HIS A 12 -2.53 17.36 7.50
N ILE A 13 -3.10 16.25 7.98
CA ILE A 13 -4.00 15.43 7.18
C ILE A 13 -5.13 16.38 6.76
N THR A 14 -5.00 16.99 5.60
CA THR A 14 -6.13 17.65 4.96
C THR A 14 -7.12 16.53 4.71
N HIS A 15 -8.30 16.64 5.31
CA HIS A 15 -9.41 15.78 4.94
C HIS A 15 -9.58 15.98 3.44
N ILE A 16 -9.26 14.94 2.65
CA ILE A 16 -9.64 14.90 1.24
C ILE A 16 -11.14 15.23 1.27
N PRO A 17 -11.61 16.29 0.59
CA PRO A 17 -13.03 16.59 0.58
C PRO A 17 -13.74 15.30 0.19
N ASP A 18 -14.76 14.93 0.96
CA ASP A 18 -15.48 13.69 0.73
C ASP A 18 -16.05 13.74 -0.70
N LEU A 19 -15.42 13.04 -1.63
CA LEU A 19 -15.82 13.02 -3.04
C LEU A 19 -17.14 12.27 -3.22
N THR A 20 -17.73 11.71 -2.14
CA THR A 20 -19.10 11.19 -2.17
C THR A 20 -20.11 12.23 -2.63
N GLN A 21 -19.88 13.53 -2.34
CA GLN A 21 -20.82 14.58 -2.77
C GLN A 21 -20.73 14.95 -4.25
N LEU A 22 -19.62 14.66 -4.93
CA LEU A 22 -19.52 14.82 -6.40
C LEU A 22 -20.10 13.62 -7.16
N LEU A 23 -20.29 12.48 -6.48
CA LEU A 23 -20.97 11.31 -7.01
C LEU A 23 -22.49 11.35 -6.74
N SER A 24 -22.97 12.31 -5.95
CA SER A 24 -24.38 12.42 -5.52
C SER A 24 -25.16 13.51 -6.26
N SER A 25 -25.13 13.54 -7.60
CA SER A 25 -26.22 14.15 -8.37
C SER A 25 -26.23 13.70 -9.83
N SER A 26 -26.49 12.42 -10.04
CA SER A 26 -27.46 11.99 -11.05
C SER A 26 -28.09 10.73 -10.48
N PRO A 27 -29.41 10.48 -10.63
CA PRO A 27 -29.84 9.09 -10.60
C PRO A 27 -28.89 8.36 -11.56
N ILE A 28 -28.31 7.23 -11.14
CA ILE A 28 -27.85 6.25 -12.11
C ILE A 28 -29.12 5.88 -12.84
N SER A 29 -29.47 6.65 -13.86
CA SER A 29 -30.46 6.27 -14.85
C SER A 29 -30.03 4.88 -15.25
N ASN A 30 -30.99 3.96 -15.30
CA ASN A 30 -30.81 2.58 -15.73
C ASN A 30 -30.40 2.56 -17.22
N ASP A 31 -29.30 3.23 -17.54
CA ASP A 31 -28.80 3.40 -18.88
C ASP A 31 -27.99 2.14 -19.12
N THR A 32 -28.68 1.24 -19.81
CA THR A 32 -28.20 -0.05 -20.29
C THR A 32 -26.72 0.07 -20.65
N THR A 33 -25.84 -0.48 -19.80
CA THR A 33 -24.40 -0.54 -20.11
C THR A 33 -24.28 -1.14 -21.51
N PRO A 34 -23.67 -0.43 -22.48
CA PRO A 34 -23.62 -0.89 -23.86
C PRO A 34 -23.16 -2.34 -23.94
N PRO A 35 -23.78 -3.20 -24.76
CA PRO A 35 -23.45 -4.62 -24.82
C PRO A 35 -21.95 -4.91 -25.04
N ALA A 36 -21.26 -4.01 -25.77
CA ALA A 36 -19.82 -4.08 -25.97
C ALA A 36 -19.01 -3.94 -24.66
N ILE A 37 -19.43 -3.07 -23.75
CA ILE A 37 -18.78 -2.88 -22.45
C ILE A 37 -19.03 -4.09 -21.55
N VAL A 38 -20.27 -4.60 -21.51
CA VAL A 38 -20.61 -5.81 -20.76
C VAL A 38 -19.78 -7.00 -21.23
N ALA A 39 -19.60 -7.16 -22.54
CA ALA A 39 -18.78 -8.22 -23.11
C ALA A 39 -17.31 -8.12 -22.67
N ILE A 40 -16.75 -6.91 -22.60
CA ILE A 40 -15.37 -6.68 -22.13
C ILE A 40 -15.25 -6.98 -20.64
N LEU A 41 -16.15 -6.44 -19.82
CA LEU A 41 -16.13 -6.65 -18.36
C LEU A 41 -16.28 -8.13 -18.01
N SER A 42 -17.17 -8.84 -18.71
CA SER A 42 -17.35 -10.29 -18.54
C SER A 42 -16.11 -11.07 -19.00
N ARG A 43 -15.50 -10.67 -20.12
CA ARG A 43 -14.30 -11.33 -20.65
C ARG A 43 -13.09 -11.25 -19.71
N PHE A 44 -12.93 -10.13 -19.00
CA PHE A 44 -11.79 -9.87 -18.12
C PHE A 44 -12.21 -9.81 -16.65
N GLN A 45 -13.27 -10.53 -16.28
CA GLN A 45 -13.80 -10.53 -14.92
C GLN A 45 -12.74 -10.99 -13.90
N ASP A 46 -11.84 -11.88 -14.32
CA ASP A 46 -10.71 -12.40 -13.55
C ASP A 46 -9.70 -11.32 -13.15
N LEU A 47 -9.49 -10.28 -13.98
CA LEU A 47 -8.60 -9.16 -13.66
C LEU A 47 -9.10 -8.31 -12.49
N PHE A 48 -10.38 -8.42 -12.14
CA PHE A 48 -11.00 -7.69 -11.03
C PHE A 48 -11.09 -8.51 -9.74
N ILE A 49 -10.66 -9.76 -9.76
CA ILE A 49 -10.55 -10.59 -8.56
C ILE A 49 -9.30 -10.15 -7.80
N GLU A 50 -9.41 -9.94 -6.49
CA GLU A 50 -8.26 -9.62 -5.65
C GLU A 50 -7.24 -10.78 -5.73
N PRO A 51 -5.99 -10.52 -6.16
CA PRO A 51 -5.00 -11.57 -6.31
C PRO A 51 -4.59 -12.07 -4.92
N LEU A 52 -4.87 -13.35 -4.65
CA LEU A 52 -4.57 -14.01 -3.37
C LEU A 52 -3.11 -14.48 -3.25
N SER A 53 -2.31 -14.37 -4.31
CA SER A 53 -0.93 -14.85 -4.36
C SER A 53 0.01 -13.79 -4.93
N LEU A 54 1.29 -13.88 -4.57
CA LEU A 54 2.34 -13.07 -5.20
C LEU A 54 2.27 -13.19 -6.73
N PRO A 55 2.55 -12.10 -7.46
CA PRO A 55 2.76 -12.17 -8.91
C PRO A 55 3.76 -13.27 -9.24
N THR A 56 3.50 -14.03 -10.30
CA THR A 56 4.39 -15.08 -10.77
C THR A 56 5.78 -14.53 -11.06
N HIS A 57 6.80 -15.39 -10.96
CA HIS A 57 8.18 -15.00 -11.22
C HIS A 57 8.32 -14.42 -12.63
N HIS A 58 8.61 -13.12 -12.73
CA HIS A 58 8.88 -12.46 -14.01
C HIS A 58 10.13 -13.05 -14.66
N SER A 59 10.21 -13.03 -16.00
CA SER A 59 11.41 -13.48 -16.73
C SER A 59 12.64 -12.60 -16.48
N ILE A 60 12.43 -11.37 -16.00
CA ILE A 60 13.47 -10.39 -15.71
C ILE A 60 13.49 -10.15 -14.20
N THR A 61 14.65 -10.40 -13.60
CA THR A 61 14.92 -10.02 -12.21
C THR A 61 15.69 -8.70 -12.21
N HIS A 62 15.07 -7.64 -11.66
CA HIS A 62 15.75 -6.37 -11.48
C HIS A 62 16.67 -6.44 -10.25
N HIS A 63 17.96 -6.15 -10.44
CA HIS A 63 18.95 -6.10 -9.36
C HIS A 63 19.19 -4.65 -8.94
N ILE A 64 19.25 -4.42 -7.61
CA ILE A 64 19.72 -3.16 -7.04
C ILE A 64 21.24 -3.25 -6.93
N HIS A 65 21.97 -2.56 -7.81
CA HIS A 65 23.43 -2.50 -7.77
C HIS A 65 23.89 -1.54 -6.68
N LEU A 66 24.65 -2.06 -5.72
CA LEU A 66 25.27 -1.26 -4.66
C LEU A 66 26.65 -0.77 -5.09
N LEU A 67 27.08 0.35 -4.50
CA LEU A 67 28.46 0.81 -4.65
C LEU A 67 29.43 -0.20 -4.00
N PRO A 68 30.65 -0.36 -4.55
CA PRO A 68 31.66 -1.20 -3.92
C PRO A 68 31.90 -0.81 -2.46
N ASN A 69 31.99 -1.81 -1.57
CA ASN A 69 32.21 -1.64 -0.12
C ASN A 69 31.07 -0.91 0.64
N SER A 70 29.86 -0.83 0.11
CA SER A 70 28.71 -0.31 0.85
C SER A 70 28.34 -1.23 2.01
N ASN A 71 28.22 -0.68 3.22
CA ASN A 71 27.73 -1.42 4.37
C ASN A 71 26.19 -1.33 4.47
N PRO A 72 25.52 -2.37 4.99
CA PRO A 72 24.09 -2.30 5.27
C PRO A 72 23.80 -1.21 6.31
N VAL A 73 22.72 -0.46 6.11
CA VAL A 73 22.28 0.59 7.03
C VAL A 73 21.15 0.03 7.90
N ASN A 74 21.35 0.04 9.21
CA ASN A 74 20.31 -0.28 10.18
C ASN A 74 19.97 0.97 11.00
N VAL A 75 18.76 1.51 10.80
CA VAL A 75 18.26 2.68 11.54
C VAL A 75 17.19 2.23 12.51
N LYS A 76 17.19 2.83 13.71
CA LYS A 76 16.17 2.57 14.71
C LYS A 76 14.78 2.94 14.19
N HIS A 77 13.83 2.02 14.35
CA HIS A 77 12.43 2.26 14.05
C HIS A 77 11.89 3.49 14.78
N TYR A 78 11.06 4.28 14.09
CA TYR A 78 10.39 5.43 14.66
C TYR A 78 9.36 5.01 15.74
N ARG A 79 9.11 5.92 16.69
CA ARG A 79 8.08 5.72 17.71
C ARG A 79 6.71 6.12 17.17
N TYR A 80 5.80 5.16 17.09
CA TYR A 80 4.42 5.39 16.67
C TYR A 80 3.48 5.62 17.87
N PRO A 81 2.54 6.58 17.78
CA PRO A 81 1.39 6.67 18.68
C PRO A 81 0.60 5.36 18.74
N HIS A 82 -0.10 5.12 19.86
CA HIS A 82 -0.78 3.85 20.11
C HIS A 82 -1.79 3.47 19.01
N SER A 83 -2.62 4.42 18.57
CA SER A 83 -3.62 4.20 17.51
C SER A 83 -2.98 3.77 16.19
N GLN A 84 -1.90 4.44 15.78
CA GLN A 84 -1.17 4.10 14.55
C GLN A 84 -0.50 2.74 14.64
N LYS A 85 0.09 2.40 15.79
CA LYS A 85 0.71 1.08 16.00
C LYS A 85 -0.31 -0.05 15.89
N VAL A 86 -1.53 0.15 16.41
CA VAL A 86 -2.61 -0.84 16.32
C VAL A 86 -3.02 -1.06 14.86
N GLU A 87 -3.27 0.00 14.11
CA GLU A 87 -3.67 -0.11 12.70
C GLU A 87 -2.54 -0.71 11.84
N LEU A 88 -1.30 -0.28 12.05
CA LEU A 88 -0.14 -0.83 11.35
C LEU A 88 0.00 -2.34 11.60
N LYS A 89 -0.18 -2.79 12.85
CA LYS A 89 -0.13 -4.23 13.18
C LYS A 89 -1.21 -5.02 12.44
N LYS A 90 -2.43 -4.47 12.35
CA LYS A 90 -3.53 -5.10 11.62
C LYS A 90 -3.20 -5.23 10.13
N GLN A 91 -2.69 -4.17 9.52
CA GLN A 91 -2.30 -4.17 8.10
C GLN A 91 -1.16 -5.14 7.82
N VAL A 92 -0.12 -5.14 8.66
CA VAL A 92 1.01 -6.08 8.55
C VAL A 92 0.54 -7.52 8.63
N SER A 93 -0.37 -7.85 9.56
CA SER A 93 -0.95 -9.21 9.64
C SER A 93 -1.66 -9.58 8.33
N SER A 94 -2.54 -8.71 7.84
CA SER A 94 -3.26 -8.94 6.59
C SER A 94 -2.31 -9.13 5.41
N MET A 95 -1.23 -8.37 5.34
CA MET A 95 -0.25 -8.47 4.25
C MET A 95 0.59 -9.75 4.34
N LEU A 96 0.88 -10.24 5.56
CA LEU A 96 1.53 -11.53 5.79
C LEU A 96 0.61 -12.68 5.37
N ASP A 97 -0.68 -12.61 5.74
CA ASP A 97 -1.67 -13.65 5.43
C ASP A 97 -1.89 -13.81 3.92
N VAL A 98 -1.89 -12.70 3.17
CA VAL A 98 -1.97 -12.69 1.70
C VAL A 98 -0.61 -13.01 1.05
N GLY A 99 0.49 -12.99 1.81
CA GLY A 99 1.84 -13.25 1.31
C GLY A 99 2.46 -12.09 0.54
N LEU A 100 1.93 -10.86 0.65
CA LEU A 100 2.54 -9.66 0.05
C LEU A 100 3.89 -9.32 0.69
N ILE A 101 4.07 -9.68 1.96
CA ILE A 101 5.33 -9.53 2.71
C ILE A 101 5.73 -10.84 3.36
N GLN A 102 7.02 -10.98 3.65
CA GLN A 102 7.59 -12.15 4.31
C GLN A 102 8.61 -11.70 5.37
N LEU A 103 8.82 -12.55 6.39
CA LEU A 103 9.85 -12.31 7.39
C LEU A 103 11.25 -12.41 6.76
N GLY A 104 12.06 -11.38 7.00
CA GLY A 104 13.45 -11.36 6.55
C GLY A 104 14.31 -12.40 7.27
N LYS A 105 15.30 -12.95 6.59
CA LYS A 105 16.17 -14.03 7.11
C LYS A 105 17.25 -13.54 8.09
N ASP A 106 17.44 -12.23 8.23
CA ASP A 106 18.59 -11.64 8.92
C ASP A 106 18.26 -11.00 10.29
N LEU A 107 17.06 -11.26 10.83
CA LEU A 107 16.73 -10.89 12.20
C LEU A 107 16.89 -12.11 13.10
N SER A 108 18.05 -12.23 13.74
CA SER A 108 18.19 -12.96 14.99
C SER A 108 17.11 -12.46 15.96
N LEU A 109 16.12 -13.31 16.21
CA LEU A 109 14.97 -13.10 17.10
C LEU A 109 15.44 -12.81 18.53
N HIS A 110 15.82 -11.57 18.80
CA HIS A 110 15.69 -10.98 20.12
C HIS A 110 14.71 -9.81 20.03
N GLN A 111 13.45 -10.19 20.21
CA GLN A 111 12.48 -9.44 21.01
C GLN A 111 12.19 -8.00 20.56
N CYS A 112 11.29 -7.85 19.59
CA CYS A 112 10.55 -6.62 19.35
C CYS A 112 9.11 -6.93 18.93
N TYR A 113 8.33 -7.59 19.80
CA TYR A 113 6.87 -7.52 19.82
C TYR A 113 6.36 -7.52 21.25
#